data_AF-A0A4Y7PTI5-F1
#
_entry.id   AF-A0A4Y7PTI5-F1
#
_cell.length_a   1.000
_cell.length_b   1.000
_cell.length_c   1.000
_cell.angle_alpha   90.00
_cell.angle_beta   90.00
_cell.angle_gamma   90.00
#
_symmetry.space_group_name_H-M   'P 1'
#
loop_
_entity.id
_entity.type
_entity.pdbx_description
1 polymer ?
#
loop_
_entity_poly.entity_id
_entity_poly.type
_entity_poly.pdbx_seq_one_letter_code
_entity_poly.pdbx_strand_id
1 'polypeptide(L)'
;MWHRLLDHILPGEIVGKSTGFTEDIHLDPAQPSFGFLTGIRQLVRYLRAREKNLLMPYDIGIKNEAAYIKSLGANALEDKFHGLYNAILNHWFPSSEGYIIEAQVNVDGGIPEFVVRKVVSTGKNTFSRCPVHVTELKRPSLWTEAGKVKVDRELVGYQETGLKETTYSKIFGLAGIGSRWKMTALIKSGGPDPDLLQDWRADIASDASYSLMEPIVAQAKRLR
;
A
#
# COMPACT_ATOMS: atom_id res chain seq x y z
N MET A 1 9.35 19.23 44.29
CA MET A 1 10.39 18.42 43.61
C MET A 1 9.84 17.59 42.44
N TRP A 2 8.52 17.36 42.35
CA TRP A 2 7.90 16.48 41.32
C TRP A 2 7.47 17.15 40.00
N HIS A 3 7.54 18.49 39.87
CA HIS A 3 7.19 19.17 38.61
C HIS A 3 8.30 19.13 37.54
N ARG A 4 9.53 18.68 37.85
CA ARG A 4 10.65 18.65 36.89
C ARG A 4 10.81 17.35 36.10
N LEU A 5 10.06 16.29 36.42
CA LEU A 5 10.26 14.98 35.76
C LEU A 5 9.47 14.83 34.44
N LEU A 6 8.46 15.67 34.22
CA LEU A 6 7.64 15.62 32.99
C LEU A 6 8.29 16.40 31.82
N ASP A 7 9.15 17.37 32.12
CA ASP A 7 9.87 18.19 31.12
C ASP A 7 11.01 17.43 30.39
N HIS A 8 11.31 16.19 30.77
CA HIS A 8 12.37 15.38 30.14
C HIS A 8 11.85 14.20 29.31
N ILE A 9 10.53 13.96 29.30
CA ILE A 9 9.94 12.80 28.59
C ILE A 9 9.22 13.23 27.30
N LEU A 10 8.88 14.51 27.16
CA LEU A 10 8.25 15.04 25.95
C LEU A 10 9.14 16.16 25.37
N PRO A 11 9.74 16.00 24.18
CA PRO A 11 10.36 17.14 23.50
C PRO A 11 9.26 18.17 23.24
N GLY A 12 9.48 19.38 23.77
CA GLY A 12 8.49 20.44 23.76
C GLY A 12 8.21 20.94 22.35
N GLU A 13 6.98 20.74 21.88
CA GLU A 13 6.28 21.64 20.96
C GLU A 13 4.83 21.17 20.70
N ILE A 14 3.98 21.07 21.74
CA ILE A 14 2.53 21.19 21.55
C ILE A 14 1.94 21.95 22.75
N VAL A 15 2.07 23.27 22.74
CA VAL A 15 1.18 24.15 23.51
C VAL A 15 0.17 24.75 22.52
N GLY A 16 -0.77 23.92 22.10
CA GLY A 16 -2.00 24.34 21.43
C GLY A 16 -3.16 24.15 22.41
N LYS A 17 -3.89 25.22 22.72
CA LYS A 17 -5.03 25.24 23.63
C LYS A 17 -6.07 24.17 23.23
N SER A 18 -6.10 23.06 23.96
CA SER A 18 -7.18 22.07 23.92
C SER A 18 -8.23 22.47 24.97
N THR A 19 -9.29 23.12 24.51
CA THR A 19 -10.51 23.31 25.30
C THR A 19 -11.37 22.07 25.16
N GLY A 20 -11.61 21.40 26.28
CA GLY A 20 -12.75 20.51 26.49
C GLY A 20 -12.49 19.03 26.27
N PHE A 21 -11.96 18.36 27.30
CA PHE A 21 -12.30 16.97 27.68
C PHE A 21 -11.77 16.75 29.11
N THR A 22 -12.57 17.09 30.11
CA THR A 22 -12.38 16.65 31.50
C THR A 22 -13.23 15.40 31.71
N GLU A 23 -12.72 14.23 31.32
CA GLU A 23 -13.17 12.99 31.96
C GLU A 23 -12.37 12.87 33.25
N ASP A 24 -13.06 13.03 34.38
CA ASP A 24 -12.49 12.88 35.71
C ASP A 24 -12.07 11.42 35.92
N ILE A 25 -10.77 11.16 35.76
CA ILE A 25 -10.17 9.89 36.20
C ILE A 25 -10.16 9.92 37.73
N HIS A 26 -11.17 9.30 38.34
CA HIS A 26 -11.23 9.12 39.80
C HIS A 26 -10.18 8.09 40.22
N LEU A 27 -9.06 8.58 40.78
CA LEU A 27 -8.00 7.75 41.34
C LEU A 27 -8.27 7.51 42.83
N ASP A 28 -8.48 6.25 43.20
CA ASP A 28 -8.61 5.80 44.59
C ASP A 28 -7.27 5.97 45.34
N PRO A 29 -7.21 6.79 46.41
CA PRO A 29 -5.97 7.08 47.14
C PRO A 29 -5.46 5.92 48.01
N ALA A 30 -6.18 4.80 48.13
CA ALA A 30 -5.81 3.70 49.02
C ALA A 30 -5.01 2.55 48.37
N GLN A 31 -4.71 2.62 47.06
CA GLN A 31 -3.96 1.57 46.36
C GLN A 31 -2.43 1.79 46.44
N PRO A 32 -1.63 0.76 46.78
CA PRO A 32 -0.18 0.87 46.85
C PRO A 32 0.42 1.28 45.49
N SER A 33 1.53 2.01 45.52
CA SER A 33 2.27 2.64 44.42
C SER A 33 2.66 1.75 43.22
N PHE A 34 2.30 0.46 43.24
CA PHE A 34 2.34 -0.47 42.11
C PHE A 34 1.37 -0.11 40.97
N GLY A 35 0.26 0.60 41.26
CA GLY A 35 -0.70 1.04 40.25
C GLY A 35 -0.16 2.13 39.31
N PHE A 36 0.69 3.03 39.83
CA PHE A 36 1.16 4.20 39.08
C PHE A 36 2.11 3.82 37.93
N LEU A 37 3.09 2.94 38.18
CA LEU A 37 4.01 2.47 37.14
C LEU A 37 3.28 1.60 36.10
N THR A 38 2.25 0.86 36.52
CA THR A 38 1.40 0.07 35.62
C THR A 38 0.55 0.99 34.73
N GLY A 39 0.00 2.07 35.29
CA GLY A 39 -0.73 3.11 34.55
C GLY A 39 0.15 3.84 33.54
N ILE A 40 1.37 4.24 33.90
CA ILE A 40 2.32 4.84 32.97
C ILE A 40 2.68 3.87 31.83
N ARG A 41 2.92 2.59 32.13
CA ARG A 41 3.20 1.59 31.08
C ARG A 41 2.02 1.39 30.14
N GLN A 42 0.78 1.39 30.65
CA GLN A 42 -0.43 1.34 29.84
C GLN A 42 -0.58 2.60 28.96
N LEU A 43 -0.36 3.79 29.53
CA LEU A 43 -0.39 5.06 28.80
C LEU A 43 0.70 5.14 27.72
N VAL A 44 1.93 4.73 28.01
CA VAL A 44 3.02 4.68 27.01
C VAL A 44 2.73 3.66 25.92
N ARG A 45 2.14 2.50 26.23
CA ARG A 45 1.69 1.53 25.23
C ARG A 45 0.56 2.11 24.38
N TYR A 46 -0.41 2.77 25.00
CA TYR A 46 -1.51 3.44 24.31
C TYR A 46 -1.02 4.57 23.40
N LEU A 47 -0.12 5.43 23.89
CA LEU A 47 0.46 6.52 23.11
C LEU A 47 1.34 5.99 21.97
N ARG A 48 2.16 4.96 22.18
CA ARG A 48 2.92 4.31 21.10
C ARG A 48 2.03 3.59 20.09
N ALA A 49 0.94 2.96 20.53
CA ALA A 49 -0.05 2.37 19.63
C ALA A 49 -0.83 3.45 18.87
N ARG A 50 -1.11 4.59 19.50
CA ARG A 50 -1.79 5.75 18.91
C ARG A 50 -0.88 6.51 17.95
N GLU A 51 0.41 6.63 18.25
CA GLU A 51 1.44 7.21 17.37
C GLU A 51 1.67 6.31 16.15
N LYS A 52 1.63 4.98 16.34
CA LYS A 52 1.57 4.01 15.24
C LYS A 52 0.26 4.03 14.44
N ASN A 53 -0.86 4.40 15.05
CA ASN A 53 -2.18 4.49 14.40
C ASN A 53 -2.48 5.88 13.81
N LEU A 54 -1.67 6.91 14.09
CA LEU A 54 -1.83 8.26 13.54
C LEU A 54 -0.87 8.56 12.39
N LEU A 55 0.14 7.71 12.19
CA LEU A 55 0.90 7.65 10.95
C LEU A 55 0.26 6.56 10.09
N MET A 56 -0.66 6.96 9.22
CA MET A 56 -1.04 6.08 8.13
C MET A 56 0.24 5.61 7.41
N PRO A 57 0.38 4.32 7.06
CA PRO A 57 1.67 3.81 6.57
C PRO A 57 2.06 4.39 5.21
N TYR A 58 1.07 4.69 4.38
CA TYR A 58 1.29 5.51 3.18
C TYR A 58 1.54 6.97 3.58
N ASP A 59 2.43 7.62 2.83
CA ASP A 59 2.74 9.03 3.05
C ASP A 59 1.52 9.94 2.84
N ILE A 60 1.62 11.15 3.37
CA ILE A 60 0.55 12.15 3.32
C ILE A 60 0.16 12.52 1.87
N GLY A 61 1.08 12.42 0.92
CA GLY A 61 0.83 12.68 -0.50
C GLY A 61 -0.16 11.66 -1.08
N ILE A 62 0.10 10.36 -0.88
CA ILE A 62 -0.82 9.28 -1.29
C ILE A 62 -2.20 9.47 -0.68
N LYS A 63 -2.27 9.89 0.58
CA LYS A 63 -3.53 10.06 1.31
C LYS A 63 -4.32 11.27 0.82
N ASN A 64 -3.65 12.37 0.53
CA ASN A 64 -4.26 13.55 -0.09
C ASN A 64 -4.79 13.22 -1.49
N GLU A 65 -4.00 12.47 -2.28
CA GLU A 65 -4.42 12.02 -3.60
C GLU A 65 -5.63 11.08 -3.52
N ALA A 66 -5.64 10.13 -2.59
CA ALA A 66 -6.79 9.25 -2.38
C ALA A 66 -8.05 10.03 -1.98
N ALA A 67 -7.93 11.07 -1.14
CA ALA A 67 -9.03 11.94 -0.78
C ALA A 67 -9.55 12.73 -1.98
N TYR A 68 -8.65 13.28 -2.81
CA TYR A 68 -9.01 13.95 -4.06
C TYR A 68 -9.78 13.01 -5.00
N ILE A 69 -9.27 11.80 -5.24
CA ILE A 69 -9.92 10.81 -6.10
C ILE A 69 -11.31 10.41 -5.60
N LYS A 70 -11.47 10.24 -4.28
CA LYS A 70 -12.77 9.96 -3.68
C LYS A 70 -13.79 11.08 -3.94
N SER A 71 -13.34 12.34 -4.00
CA SER A 71 -14.20 13.50 -4.27
C SER A 71 -14.74 13.54 -5.71
N LEU A 72 -14.09 12.86 -6.66
CA LEU A 72 -14.50 12.86 -8.07
C LEU A 72 -15.77 12.00 -8.35
N GLY A 73 -16.13 11.09 -7.44
CA GLY A 73 -17.32 10.26 -7.55
C GLY A 73 -17.25 9.17 -8.63
N ALA A 74 -18.40 8.53 -8.90
CA ALA A 74 -18.47 7.33 -9.75
C ALA A 74 -18.25 7.59 -11.25
N ASN A 75 -18.34 8.84 -11.69
CA ASN A 75 -18.18 9.25 -13.09
C ASN A 75 -16.75 9.69 -13.42
N ALA A 76 -15.82 9.58 -12.47
CA ALA A 76 -14.43 9.89 -12.68
C ALA A 76 -13.86 9.06 -13.85
N LEU A 77 -13.05 9.70 -14.68
CA LEU A 77 -12.34 9.03 -15.76
C LEU A 77 -11.13 8.26 -15.22
N GLU A 78 -10.66 7.30 -16.00
CA GLU A 78 -9.58 6.37 -15.63
C GLU A 78 -8.25 7.09 -15.37
N ASP A 79 -7.92 8.07 -16.23
CA ASP A 79 -6.70 8.90 -16.16
C ASP A 79 -6.51 9.57 -14.78
N LYS A 80 -7.61 9.88 -14.09
CA LYS A 80 -7.56 10.49 -12.76
C LYS A 80 -6.92 9.57 -11.74
N PHE A 81 -7.06 8.26 -11.87
CA PHE A 81 -6.53 7.30 -10.90
C PHE A 81 -5.03 7.04 -11.06
N HIS A 82 -4.40 7.50 -12.16
CA HIS A 82 -2.99 7.22 -12.44
C HIS A 82 -2.07 7.83 -11.39
N GLY A 83 -2.37 9.04 -10.91
CA GLY A 83 -1.60 9.71 -9.85
C GLY A 83 -1.55 8.86 -8.58
N LEU A 84 -2.70 8.40 -8.11
CA LEU A 84 -2.82 7.55 -6.92
C LEU A 84 -2.04 6.23 -7.07
N TYR A 85 -2.28 5.49 -8.15
CA TYR A 85 -1.66 4.18 -8.34
C TYR A 85 -0.15 4.31 -8.57
N ASN A 86 0.30 5.31 -9.33
CA ASN A 86 1.72 5.57 -9.49
C ASN A 86 2.40 5.89 -8.14
N ALA A 87 1.77 6.70 -7.29
CA ALA A 87 2.30 7.01 -5.97
C ALA A 87 2.39 5.77 -5.07
N ILE A 88 1.35 4.92 -5.05
CA ILE A 88 1.35 3.65 -4.30
C ILE A 88 2.42 2.69 -4.83
N LEU A 89 2.57 2.57 -6.15
CA LEU A 89 3.60 1.72 -6.74
C LEU A 89 5.01 2.23 -6.41
N ASN A 90 5.26 3.55 -6.45
CA ASN A 90 6.55 4.13 -6.06
C ASN A 90 6.86 3.93 -4.57
N HIS A 91 5.83 3.97 -3.72
CA HIS A 91 5.98 3.65 -2.30
C HIS A 91 6.45 2.20 -2.09
N TRP A 92 5.82 1.25 -2.79
CA TRP A 92 6.13 -0.17 -2.63
C TRP A 92 7.38 -0.61 -3.40
N PHE A 93 7.68 0.01 -4.54
CA PHE A 93 8.77 -0.36 -5.45
C PHE A 93 9.64 0.86 -5.75
N PRO A 94 10.35 1.41 -4.76
CA PRO A 94 11.11 2.64 -4.94
C PRO A 94 12.34 2.40 -5.83
N SER A 95 12.71 3.43 -6.59
CA SER A 95 13.89 3.38 -7.46
C SER A 95 15.20 3.20 -6.70
N SER A 96 15.26 3.63 -5.43
CA SER A 96 16.39 3.37 -4.53
C SER A 96 16.64 1.88 -4.25
N GLU A 97 15.64 1.02 -4.47
CA GLU A 97 15.77 -0.44 -4.37
C GLU A 97 15.97 -1.12 -5.75
N GLY A 98 16.22 -0.33 -6.81
CA GLY A 98 16.47 -0.85 -8.15
C GLY A 98 15.21 -1.19 -8.95
N TYR A 99 14.06 -0.61 -8.59
CA TYR A 99 12.82 -0.74 -9.35
C TYR A 99 12.62 0.42 -10.33
N ILE A 100 12.00 0.12 -11.47
CA ILE A 100 11.58 1.09 -12.47
C ILE A 100 10.09 0.84 -12.74
N ILE A 101 9.30 1.91 -12.73
CA ILE A 101 7.87 1.87 -13.05
C ILE A 101 7.71 2.51 -14.43
N GLU A 102 7.19 1.74 -15.38
CA GLU A 102 6.90 2.18 -16.74
C GLU A 102 5.39 2.27 -16.90
N ALA A 103 4.87 3.45 -17.23
CA ALA A 103 3.45 3.67 -17.45
C ALA A 103 3.11 3.52 -18.94
N GLN A 104 2.00 2.85 -19.25
CA GLN A 104 1.44 2.71 -20.60
C GLN A 104 2.47 2.26 -21.65
N VAL A 105 3.32 1.32 -21.27
CA VAL A 105 4.30 0.72 -22.19
C VAL A 105 3.61 -0.33 -23.05
N ASN A 106 3.86 -0.29 -24.36
CA ASN A 106 3.36 -1.30 -25.28
C ASN A 106 4.13 -2.61 -25.07
N VAL A 107 3.44 -3.66 -24.66
CA VAL A 107 3.98 -5.02 -24.49
C VAL A 107 3.23 -5.97 -25.42
N ASP A 108 3.80 -7.15 -25.66
CA ASP A 108 3.08 -8.18 -26.39
C ASP A 108 1.76 -8.49 -25.65
N GLY A 109 0.60 -8.35 -26.32
CA GLY A 109 -0.71 -8.55 -25.70
C GLY A 109 -1.42 -7.28 -25.20
N GLY A 110 -0.80 -6.09 -25.28
CA GLY A 110 -1.50 -4.81 -25.14
C GLY A 110 -0.70 -3.75 -24.38
N ILE A 111 -1.41 -2.81 -23.76
CA ILE A 111 -0.80 -1.66 -23.06
C ILE A 111 -1.33 -1.69 -21.61
N PRO A 112 -0.62 -2.34 -20.67
CA PRO A 112 -0.96 -2.24 -19.25
C PRO A 112 -0.76 -0.81 -18.76
N GLU A 113 -1.53 -0.43 -17.74
CA GLU A 113 -1.37 0.90 -17.15
C GLU A 113 0.00 1.10 -16.51
N PHE A 114 0.51 0.09 -15.79
CA PHE A 114 1.87 0.13 -15.26
C PHE A 114 2.57 -1.24 -15.33
N VAL A 115 3.87 -1.21 -15.58
CA VAL A 115 4.77 -2.35 -15.42
C VAL A 115 5.88 -1.96 -14.45
N VAL A 116 6.02 -2.72 -13.36
CA VAL A 116 7.16 -2.59 -12.44
C VAL A 116 8.22 -3.60 -12.85
N ARG A 117 9.41 -3.10 -13.13
CA ARG A 117 10.58 -3.90 -13.50
C ARG A 117 11.67 -3.77 -12.44
N LYS A 118 12.30 -4.89 -12.08
CA LYS A 118 13.49 -4.91 -11.24
C LYS A 118 14.73 -4.90 -12.13
N VAL A 119 15.65 -3.99 -11.86
CA VAL A 119 16.95 -3.96 -12.52
C VAL A 119 17.84 -5.01 -11.87
N VAL A 120 18.29 -5.98 -12.68
CA VAL A 120 19.18 -7.05 -12.23
C VAL A 120 20.50 -7.00 -13.00
N SER A 121 21.60 -7.21 -12.29
CA SER A 121 22.90 -7.41 -12.93
C SER A 121 22.95 -8.80 -13.56
N THR A 122 23.35 -8.89 -14.82
CA THR A 122 23.50 -10.15 -15.56
C THR A 122 24.96 -10.54 -15.78
N GLY A 123 25.91 -9.83 -15.16
CA GLY A 123 27.34 -10.08 -15.29
C GLY A 123 28.13 -8.81 -15.56
N LYS A 124 29.22 -8.92 -16.34
CA LYS A 124 30.26 -7.91 -16.62
C LYS A 124 29.72 -6.54 -17.10
N ASN A 125 29.10 -5.78 -16.20
CA ASN A 125 28.47 -4.48 -16.44
C ASN A 125 27.25 -4.53 -17.37
N THR A 126 26.53 -5.64 -17.41
CA THR A 126 25.27 -5.77 -18.15
C THR A 126 24.09 -5.80 -17.17
N PHE A 127 23.03 -5.09 -17.50
CA PHE A 127 21.81 -5.03 -16.70
C PHE A 127 20.61 -5.49 -17.53
N SER A 128 19.67 -6.16 -16.89
CA SER A 128 18.36 -6.49 -17.47
C SER A 128 17.24 -5.89 -16.61
N ARG A 129 16.09 -5.62 -17.24
CA ARG A 129 14.87 -5.15 -16.55
C ARG A 129 13.84 -6.25 -16.57
N CYS A 130 13.73 -6.97 -15.47
CA CYS A 130 12.81 -8.10 -15.35
C CYS A 130 11.47 -7.64 -14.78
N PRO A 131 10.33 -7.84 -15.47
CA PRO A 131 9.01 -7.60 -14.90
C PRO A 131 8.81 -8.38 -13.61
N VAL A 132 8.30 -7.70 -12.58
CA VAL A 132 7.91 -8.31 -11.30
C VAL A 132 6.44 -8.08 -10.98
N HIS A 133 5.86 -7.01 -11.52
CA HIS A 133 4.49 -6.63 -11.26
C HIS A 133 3.89 -5.91 -12.47
N VAL A 134 2.62 -6.18 -12.76
CA VAL A 134 1.82 -5.47 -13.76
C VAL A 134 0.55 -4.95 -13.11
N THR A 135 0.10 -3.77 -13.52
CA THR A 135 -1.11 -3.14 -13.01
C THR A 135 -2.03 -2.82 -14.17
N GLU A 136 -3.30 -3.16 -14.00
CA GLU A 136 -4.37 -2.78 -14.92
C GLU A 136 -5.43 -1.99 -14.18
N LEU A 137 -5.83 -0.84 -14.72
CA LEU A 137 -6.85 0.01 -14.13
C LEU A 137 -8.08 0.10 -15.03
N LYS A 138 -9.22 0.36 -14.38
CA LYS A 138 -10.46 0.75 -15.02
C LYS A 138 -11.13 1.87 -14.26
N ARG A 139 -11.87 2.73 -14.97
CA ARG A 139 -12.73 3.75 -14.36
C ARG A 139 -13.78 3.16 -13.39
N PRO A 140 -14.23 3.90 -12.36
CA PRO A 140 -15.17 3.41 -11.35
C PRO A 140 -16.52 2.92 -11.88
N SER A 141 -17.00 3.49 -13.01
CA SER A 141 -18.27 3.06 -13.63
C SER A 141 -18.23 1.62 -14.16
N LEU A 142 -17.05 1.00 -14.24
CA LEU A 142 -16.89 -0.42 -14.53
C LEU A 142 -16.91 -1.30 -13.27
N TRP A 143 -17.33 -0.79 -12.11
CA TRP A 143 -17.55 -1.60 -10.91
C TRP A 143 -18.82 -2.44 -11.03
N THR A 144 -18.77 -3.43 -11.91
CA THR A 144 -19.79 -4.44 -12.19
C THR A 144 -19.11 -5.80 -12.37
N GLU A 145 -19.86 -6.89 -12.32
CA GLU A 145 -19.28 -8.23 -12.54
C GLU A 145 -18.62 -8.36 -13.92
N ALA A 146 -19.26 -7.83 -14.97
CA ALA A 146 -18.67 -7.80 -16.31
C ALA A 146 -17.37 -6.96 -16.37
N GLY A 147 -17.32 -5.84 -15.65
CA GLY A 147 -16.12 -5.01 -15.57
C GLY A 147 -14.97 -5.70 -14.82
N LYS A 148 -15.27 -6.41 -13.72
CA LYS A 148 -14.29 -7.25 -13.00
C LYS A 148 -13.71 -8.34 -13.88
N VAL A 149 -14.58 -9.07 -14.61
CA VAL A 149 -14.13 -10.11 -15.56
C VAL A 149 -13.26 -9.52 -16.65
N LYS A 150 -13.62 -8.33 -17.16
CA LYS A 150 -12.82 -7.64 -18.19
C LYS A 150 -11.41 -7.31 -17.68
N VAL A 151 -11.30 -6.65 -16.52
CA VAL A 151 -10.00 -6.26 -15.96
C VAL A 151 -9.16 -7.48 -15.58
N ASP A 152 -9.78 -8.53 -15.06
CA ASP A 152 -9.10 -9.79 -14.73
C ASP A 152 -8.50 -10.45 -15.98
N ARG A 153 -9.28 -10.54 -17.07
CA ARG A 153 -8.81 -11.12 -18.34
C ARG A 153 -7.65 -10.33 -18.94
N GLU A 154 -7.75 -9.01 -18.95
CA GLU A 154 -6.68 -8.13 -19.45
C GLU A 154 -5.42 -8.27 -18.59
N LEU A 155 -5.56 -8.27 -17.26
CA LEU A 155 -4.45 -8.45 -16.33
C LEU A 155 -3.74 -9.80 -16.52
N VAL A 156 -4.47 -10.90 -16.70
CA VAL A 156 -3.88 -12.22 -16.98
C VAL A 156 -3.05 -12.19 -18.26
N GLY A 157 -3.56 -11.60 -19.34
CA GLY A 157 -2.80 -11.46 -20.58
C GLY A 157 -1.47 -10.72 -20.37
N TYR A 158 -1.47 -9.64 -19.58
CA TYR A 158 -0.23 -8.92 -19.24
C TYR A 158 0.71 -9.72 -18.34
N GLN A 159 0.17 -10.50 -17.40
CA GLN A 159 0.98 -11.38 -16.56
C GLN A 159 1.65 -12.48 -17.40
N GLU A 160 0.93 -13.10 -18.35
CA GLU A 160 1.50 -14.10 -19.26
C GLU A 160 2.66 -13.55 -20.09
N THR A 161 2.51 -12.33 -20.62
CA THR A 161 3.60 -11.67 -21.35
C THR A 161 4.77 -11.34 -20.43
N GLY A 162 4.50 -10.74 -19.27
CA GLY A 162 5.56 -10.42 -18.32
C GLY A 162 6.34 -11.66 -17.84
N LEU A 163 5.69 -12.83 -17.73
CA LEU A 163 6.36 -14.11 -17.42
C LEU A 163 7.32 -14.60 -18.52
N LYS A 164 7.05 -14.26 -19.78
CA LYS A 164 7.93 -14.57 -20.91
C LYS A 164 9.18 -13.69 -20.89
N GLU A 165 9.03 -12.43 -20.48
CA GLU A 165 10.13 -11.45 -20.39
C GLU A 165 10.99 -11.59 -19.13
N THR A 166 10.44 -12.14 -18.05
CA THR A 166 11.11 -12.21 -16.76
C THR A 166 11.86 -13.53 -16.55
N THR A 167 12.98 -13.46 -15.83
CA THR A 167 13.72 -14.65 -15.37
C THR A 167 13.09 -15.28 -14.13
N TYR A 168 12.20 -14.55 -13.45
CA TYR A 168 11.50 -15.02 -12.26
C TYR A 168 10.46 -16.09 -12.60
N SER A 169 10.13 -16.93 -11.62
CA SER A 169 9.11 -17.97 -11.75
C SER A 169 7.68 -17.46 -11.55
N LYS A 170 7.51 -16.19 -11.19
CA LYS A 170 6.23 -15.59 -10.81
C LYS A 170 6.18 -14.12 -11.19
N ILE A 171 5.00 -13.64 -11.57
CA ILE A 171 4.70 -12.21 -11.74
C ILE A 171 3.43 -11.86 -10.95
N PHE A 172 3.43 -10.69 -10.33
CA PHE A 172 2.29 -10.20 -9.56
C PHE A 172 1.41 -9.29 -10.41
N GLY A 173 0.12 -9.33 -10.15
CA GLY A 173 -0.89 -8.50 -10.82
C GLY A 173 -1.64 -7.66 -9.81
N LEU A 174 -1.90 -6.39 -10.15
CA LEU A 174 -2.81 -5.50 -9.43
C LEU A 174 -3.92 -5.05 -10.38
N ALA A 175 -5.15 -5.45 -10.10
CA ALA A 175 -6.32 -4.92 -10.78
C ALA A 175 -6.89 -3.75 -9.98
N GLY A 176 -7.24 -2.66 -10.66
CA GLY A 176 -7.91 -1.50 -10.10
C GLY A 176 -9.23 -1.18 -10.82
N ILE A 177 -10.30 -0.91 -10.07
CA ILE A 177 -11.52 -0.29 -10.60
C ILE A 177 -11.84 0.92 -9.72
N GLY A 178 -11.47 2.10 -10.19
CA GLY A 178 -11.39 3.28 -9.32
C GLY A 178 -10.39 3.05 -8.19
N SER A 179 -10.78 3.27 -6.93
CA SER A 179 -9.95 2.97 -5.76
C SER A 179 -10.12 1.54 -5.23
N ARG A 180 -10.99 0.72 -5.85
CA ARG A 180 -11.15 -0.69 -5.48
C ARG A 180 -10.06 -1.50 -6.15
N TRP A 181 -9.56 -2.52 -5.47
CA TRP A 181 -8.39 -3.25 -5.93
C TRP A 181 -8.43 -4.73 -5.60
N LYS A 182 -7.70 -5.52 -6.37
CA LYS A 182 -7.48 -6.96 -6.21
C LYS A 182 -6.03 -7.27 -6.55
N MET A 183 -5.44 -8.29 -5.93
CA MET A 183 -4.11 -8.77 -6.28
C MET A 183 -4.11 -10.25 -6.64
N THR A 184 -3.36 -10.58 -7.68
CA THR A 184 -3.14 -11.94 -8.16
C THR A 184 -1.65 -12.22 -8.35
N ALA A 185 -1.30 -13.48 -8.55
CA ALA A 185 0.02 -13.85 -9.05
C ALA A 185 -0.09 -14.98 -10.06
N LEU A 186 0.67 -14.90 -11.14
CA LEU A 186 0.77 -15.98 -12.12
C LEU A 186 2.13 -16.67 -11.98
N ILE A 187 2.12 -18.00 -11.92
CA ILE A 187 3.32 -18.83 -11.75
C ILE A 187 3.65 -19.49 -13.09
N LYS A 188 4.92 -19.42 -13.52
CA LYS A 188 5.40 -19.92 -14.82
C LYS A 188 5.10 -21.39 -15.07
N SER A 189 5.05 -22.22 -14.03
CA SER A 189 4.75 -23.65 -14.11
C SER A 189 3.28 -23.99 -13.85
N GLY A 190 2.44 -23.02 -13.50
CA GLY A 190 1.07 -23.24 -12.99
C GLY A 190 -0.04 -23.24 -14.03
N GLY A 191 0.26 -22.94 -15.29
CA GLY A 191 -0.75 -22.69 -16.32
C GLY A 191 -1.20 -21.22 -16.36
N PRO A 192 -2.27 -20.90 -17.12
CA PRO A 192 -2.73 -19.53 -17.34
C PRO A 192 -3.57 -18.97 -16.18
N ASP A 193 -3.97 -19.81 -15.23
CA ASP A 193 -4.85 -19.42 -14.13
C ASP A 193 -4.04 -18.77 -12.99
N PRO A 194 -4.27 -17.48 -12.69
CA PRO A 194 -3.53 -16.81 -11.64
C PRO A 194 -4.05 -17.18 -10.24
N ASP A 195 -3.12 -17.32 -9.30
CA ASP A 195 -3.43 -17.45 -7.87
C ASP A 195 -4.06 -16.15 -7.36
N LEU A 196 -5.20 -16.27 -6.68
CA LEU A 196 -5.82 -15.15 -5.96
C LEU A 196 -5.06 -14.89 -4.66
N LEU A 197 -4.42 -13.72 -4.55
CA LEU A 197 -3.70 -13.33 -3.33
C LEU A 197 -4.57 -12.47 -2.41
N GLN A 198 -5.36 -11.58 -3.01
CA GLN A 198 -6.33 -10.75 -2.30
C GLN A 198 -7.50 -10.46 -3.24
N ASP A 199 -8.69 -10.90 -2.83
CA ASP A 199 -9.94 -10.54 -3.53
C ASP A 199 -10.25 -9.04 -3.42
N TRP A 200 -11.23 -8.58 -4.18
CA TRP A 200 -11.61 -7.19 -4.26
C TRP A 200 -11.82 -6.53 -2.90
N ARG A 201 -11.08 -5.44 -2.66
CA ARG A 201 -11.23 -4.56 -1.50
C ARG A 201 -11.55 -3.15 -1.93
N ALA A 202 -12.26 -2.45 -1.05
CA ALA A 202 -12.45 -1.01 -1.18
C ALA A 202 -11.19 -0.27 -0.73
N ASP A 203 -10.96 0.89 -1.35
CA ASP A 203 -9.95 1.86 -0.94
C ASP A 203 -8.53 1.30 -0.78
N ILE A 204 -7.81 1.26 -1.91
CA ILE A 204 -6.40 0.87 -2.01
C ILE A 204 -5.46 1.67 -1.09
N ALA A 205 -5.84 2.89 -0.73
CA ALA A 205 -5.03 3.76 0.12
C ALA A 205 -5.38 3.64 1.61
N SER A 206 -6.33 2.78 2.01
CA SER A 206 -6.65 2.58 3.42
C SER A 206 -5.56 1.80 4.17
N ASP A 207 -5.50 1.95 5.50
CA ASP A 207 -4.51 1.23 6.32
C ASP A 207 -4.76 -0.29 6.34
N ALA A 208 -6.03 -0.69 6.21
CA ALA A 208 -6.40 -2.09 6.01
C ALA A 208 -5.83 -2.63 4.70
N SER A 209 -5.96 -1.87 3.59
CA SER A 209 -5.38 -2.25 2.31
C SER A 209 -3.86 -2.32 2.36
N TYR A 210 -3.21 -1.37 3.03
CA TYR A 210 -1.77 -1.41 3.26
C TYR A 210 -1.33 -2.69 3.96
N SER A 211 -2.00 -3.05 5.07
CA SER A 211 -1.68 -4.23 5.87
C SER A 211 -1.84 -5.54 5.09
N LEU A 212 -2.78 -5.58 4.14
CA LEU A 212 -2.99 -6.73 3.25
C LEU A 212 -1.95 -6.78 2.13
N MET A 213 -1.54 -5.63 1.59
CA MET A 213 -0.55 -5.54 0.52
C MET A 213 0.86 -5.85 0.99
N GLU A 214 1.25 -5.39 2.18
CA GLU A 214 2.61 -5.52 2.71
C GLU A 214 3.18 -6.95 2.58
N PRO A 215 2.52 -8.02 3.06
CA PRO A 215 3.06 -9.38 2.94
C PRO A 215 3.11 -9.88 1.48
N ILE A 216 2.27 -9.36 0.58
CA ILE A 216 2.27 -9.73 -0.84
C ILE A 216 3.44 -9.03 -1.56
N VAL A 217 3.61 -7.73 -1.35
CA VAL A 217 4.73 -6.95 -1.90
C VAL A 217 6.05 -7.49 -1.38
N ALA A 218 6.13 -7.86 -0.10
CA ALA A 218 7.31 -8.49 0.47
C ALA A 218 7.69 -9.80 -0.25
N GLN A 219 6.73 -10.58 -0.75
CA GLN A 219 7.00 -11.75 -1.58
C GLN A 219 7.51 -11.35 -2.96
N ALA A 220 6.89 -10.35 -3.60
CA ALA A 220 7.33 -9.84 -4.90
C ALA A 220 8.77 -9.34 -4.88
N LYS A 221 9.19 -8.68 -3.78
CA LYS A 221 10.57 -8.20 -3.61
C LYS A 221 11.60 -9.32 -3.47
N ARG A 222 11.19 -10.49 -2.97
CA ARG A 222 12.05 -11.66 -2.70
C ARG A 222 12.17 -12.63 -3.89
N LEU A 223 11.53 -12.35 -5.02
CA LEU A 223 11.72 -13.14 -6.24
C LEU A 223 13.21 -13.24 -6.57
N ARG A 224 13.64 -14.47 -6.87
CA ARG A 224 15.01 -14.83 -7.26
C ARG A 224 15.02 -15.32 -8.69
#